data_AF-A0AAV8XS12-F1
#
_entry.id   AF-A0AAV8XS12-F1
#
_cell.length_a   1.000
_cell.length_b   1.000
_cell.length_c   1.000
_cell.angle_alpha   90.00
_cell.angle_beta   90.00
_cell.angle_gamma   90.00
#
_symmetry.space_group_name_H-M   'P 1'
#
loop_
_entity.id
_entity.type
_entity.pdbx_description
1 polymer ?
#
loop_
_entity_poly.entity_id
_entity_poly.type
_entity_poly.pdbx_seq_one_letter_code
_entity_poly.pdbx_strand_id
1 'polypeptide(L)'
;MLDLIGDLESAILKKIVEAVIEYYQDVLTLQILEIGRPDVNKIGENSDPTADTRVMKLVSDLEAANKAKDSLTQQVQNLEQQIQALIEEKPVLVAQTQAEVMRDDFKAKLIEQEKQMLTYQERIAELQIAANDSSRLKDEIDALTESAGKVVDLELALASYKKRLENYQDIKRSLQKLEEKNIEYLQKNLELEEELSKNHSWKTQCDTYKNQIVELQQRLDEETQKADKAQFNLEKLDAKRRLRELKLGPKNETGAAMSQELTPTEMKERLRFLEKENKSLRSSCQELEAKQAQLDSSLNRVEKLQQKNRTLNQTVLKLEAQLEELNQAQGEYQGTSSNSIVKEYKQKIVTLQEALTAKENELQIAQRKYNRNLEKAREVAQQFESKTNGGIDSSLRRSTMKELEERLLTTAFYKLGLTCQREAIDERLAVLSAGQGQSFLARQRQPTPRKQIQRFKSK
;
A
#
# COMPACT_ATOMS: atom_id res chain seq x y z
N MET A 1 -141.10 -29.56 -17.20
CA MET A 1 -139.73 -29.51 -17.75
C MET A 1 -139.16 -28.11 -17.66
N LEU A 2 -139.90 -27.06 -18.06
CA LEU A 2 -139.47 -25.65 -17.92
C LEU A 2 -139.26 -25.22 -16.44
N ASP A 3 -140.19 -25.54 -15.53
CA ASP A 3 -140.02 -25.16 -14.11
C ASP A 3 -138.82 -25.84 -13.43
N LEU A 4 -138.54 -27.10 -13.77
CA LEU A 4 -137.39 -27.85 -13.24
C LEU A 4 -136.05 -27.29 -13.74
N ILE A 5 -136.06 -26.63 -14.90
CA ILE A 5 -134.87 -25.96 -15.47
C ILE A 5 -134.66 -24.61 -14.78
N GLY A 6 -135.73 -23.83 -14.56
CA GLY A 6 -135.66 -22.55 -13.83
C GLY A 6 -135.19 -22.71 -12.37
N ASP A 7 -135.66 -23.75 -11.66
CA ASP A 7 -135.20 -24.06 -10.30
C ASP A 7 -133.70 -24.43 -10.26
N LEU A 8 -133.23 -25.15 -11.28
CA LEU A 8 -131.82 -25.53 -11.40
C LEU A 8 -130.94 -24.31 -11.72
N GLU A 9 -131.39 -23.45 -12.63
CA GLU A 9 -130.73 -22.19 -13.00
C GLU A 9 -130.64 -21.24 -11.80
N SER A 10 -131.72 -21.09 -11.03
CA SER A 10 -131.76 -20.31 -9.78
C SER A 10 -130.76 -20.81 -8.74
N ALA A 11 -130.72 -22.13 -8.52
CA ALA A 11 -129.79 -22.76 -7.58
C ALA A 11 -128.32 -22.59 -8.01
N ILE A 12 -128.04 -22.64 -9.32
CA ILE A 12 -126.70 -22.39 -9.87
C ILE A 12 -126.32 -20.92 -9.69
N LEU A 13 -127.23 -19.99 -10.01
CA LEU A 13 -126.98 -18.56 -9.90
C LEU A 13 -126.72 -18.15 -8.45
N LYS A 14 -127.42 -18.77 -7.50
CA LYS A 14 -127.21 -18.53 -6.06
C LYS A 14 -125.79 -18.89 -5.65
N LYS A 15 -125.32 -20.06 -6.08
CA LYS A 15 -123.94 -20.50 -5.83
C LYS A 15 -122.91 -19.57 -6.48
N ILE A 16 -123.18 -19.08 -7.70
CA ILE A 16 -122.28 -18.16 -8.39
C ILE A 16 -122.19 -16.82 -7.65
N VAL A 17 -123.34 -16.24 -7.27
CA VAL A 17 -123.38 -14.96 -6.54
C VAL A 17 -122.74 -15.08 -5.17
N GLU A 18 -122.99 -16.19 -4.45
CA GLU A 18 -122.38 -16.48 -3.16
C GLU A 18 -120.86 -16.62 -3.29
N ALA A 19 -120.36 -17.38 -4.26
CA ALA A 19 -118.93 -17.52 -4.54
C ALA A 19 -118.26 -16.19 -4.96
N VAL A 20 -118.96 -15.35 -5.72
CA VAL A 20 -118.49 -14.00 -6.07
C VAL A 20 -118.37 -13.13 -4.82
N ILE A 21 -119.38 -13.13 -3.95
CA ILE A 21 -119.37 -12.38 -2.70
C ILE A 21 -118.24 -12.85 -1.78
N GLU A 22 -118.06 -14.17 -1.64
CA GLU A 22 -116.96 -14.78 -0.89
C GLU A 22 -115.60 -14.36 -1.47
N TYR A 23 -115.41 -14.36 -2.80
CA TYR A 23 -114.17 -13.89 -3.43
C TYR A 23 -113.87 -12.41 -3.12
N TYR A 24 -114.88 -11.55 -3.16
CA TYR A 24 -114.70 -10.14 -2.77
C TYR A 24 -114.28 -10.00 -1.31
N GLN A 25 -114.87 -10.77 -0.40
CA GLN A 25 -114.59 -10.65 1.04
C GLN A 25 -113.27 -11.32 1.44
N ASP A 26 -113.04 -12.56 1.01
CA ASP A 26 -111.95 -13.39 1.50
C ASP A 26 -110.66 -13.14 0.71
N VAL A 27 -110.76 -12.87 -0.60
CA VAL A 27 -109.58 -12.70 -1.48
C VAL A 27 -109.27 -11.23 -1.70
N LEU A 28 -110.28 -10.41 -1.99
CA LEU A 28 -110.08 -8.98 -2.23
C LEU A 28 -110.19 -8.12 -0.97
N THR A 29 -110.67 -8.67 0.15
CA THR A 29 -110.92 -7.93 1.41
C THR A 29 -111.81 -6.70 1.23
N LEU A 30 -112.77 -6.78 0.30
CA LEU A 30 -113.73 -5.73 -0.04
C LEU A 30 -115.15 -6.15 0.37
N GLN A 31 -115.92 -5.21 0.92
CA GLN A 31 -117.30 -5.45 1.35
C GLN A 31 -118.28 -4.99 0.28
N ILE A 32 -119.13 -5.89 -0.22
CA ILE A 32 -120.22 -5.54 -1.13
C ILE A 32 -121.37 -4.94 -0.31
N LEU A 33 -121.71 -3.69 -0.61
CA LEU A 33 -122.85 -3.00 0.01
C LEU A 33 -124.16 -3.74 -0.28
N GLU A 34 -125.10 -3.79 0.68
CA GLU A 34 -126.39 -4.49 0.55
C GLU A 34 -127.20 -4.03 -0.68
N ILE A 35 -127.08 -2.75 -1.07
CA ILE A 35 -127.73 -2.18 -2.27
C ILE A 35 -127.21 -2.82 -3.58
N GLY A 36 -125.95 -3.25 -3.60
CA GLY A 36 -125.30 -3.90 -4.74
C GLY A 36 -125.45 -5.42 -4.77
N ARG A 37 -125.99 -6.04 -3.71
CA ARG A 37 -126.19 -7.50 -3.68
C ARG A 37 -127.33 -7.91 -4.63
N PRO A 38 -127.10 -8.88 -5.54
CA PRO A 38 -128.14 -9.44 -6.39
C PRO A 38 -129.14 -10.26 -5.56
N ASP A 39 -130.44 -10.08 -5.80
CA ASP A 39 -131.49 -10.86 -5.15
C ASP A 39 -131.77 -12.12 -5.98
N VAL A 40 -131.13 -13.23 -5.61
CA VAL A 40 -131.08 -14.44 -6.44
C VAL A 40 -132.45 -15.12 -6.58
N ASN A 41 -133.34 -14.93 -5.61
CA ASN A 41 -134.70 -15.49 -5.67
C ASN A 41 -135.55 -14.81 -6.76
N LYS A 42 -135.32 -13.51 -7.02
CA LYS A 42 -136.05 -12.74 -8.05
C LYS A 42 -135.57 -13.00 -9.48
N ILE A 43 -134.37 -13.58 -9.63
CA ILE A 43 -133.79 -13.91 -10.94
C ILE A 43 -134.38 -15.21 -11.47
N GLY A 44 -134.50 -16.23 -10.62
CA GLY A 44 -135.01 -17.56 -10.98
C GLY A 44 -136.52 -17.64 -11.23
N GLU A 45 -137.32 -16.81 -10.56
CA GLU A 45 -138.80 -16.90 -10.62
C GLU A 45 -139.44 -15.95 -11.66
N ASN A 46 -138.80 -14.81 -12.02
CA ASN A 46 -139.43 -13.76 -12.83
C ASN A 46 -138.50 -13.04 -13.85
N SER A 47 -137.24 -13.46 -14.02
CA SER A 47 -136.26 -12.75 -14.88
C SER A 47 -136.20 -11.23 -14.59
N ASP A 48 -136.00 -10.84 -13.32
CA ASP A 48 -135.90 -9.42 -12.93
C ASP A 48 -134.64 -8.78 -13.56
N PRO A 49 -134.80 -7.85 -14.52
CA PRO A 49 -133.68 -7.24 -15.24
C PRO A 49 -132.75 -6.42 -14.32
N THR A 50 -133.25 -5.97 -13.17
CA THR A 50 -132.48 -5.18 -12.20
C THR A 50 -131.45 -6.05 -11.48
N ALA A 51 -131.84 -7.27 -11.13
CA ALA A 51 -131.00 -8.22 -10.43
C ALA A 51 -129.92 -8.80 -11.38
N ASP A 52 -130.29 -9.10 -12.63
CA ASP A 52 -129.35 -9.49 -13.69
C ASP A 52 -128.31 -8.39 -13.98
N THR A 53 -128.73 -7.12 -14.04
CA THR A 53 -127.82 -5.98 -14.25
C THR A 53 -126.79 -5.87 -13.11
N ARG A 54 -127.16 -6.19 -11.87
CA ARG A 54 -126.25 -6.19 -10.72
C ARG A 54 -125.25 -7.34 -10.77
N VAL A 55 -125.69 -8.54 -11.15
CA VAL A 55 -124.79 -9.68 -11.38
C VAL A 55 -123.77 -9.34 -12.46
N MET A 56 -124.23 -8.83 -13.61
CA MET A 56 -123.36 -8.44 -14.73
C MET A 56 -122.36 -7.36 -14.32
N LYS A 57 -122.77 -6.39 -13.50
CA LYS A 57 -121.87 -5.36 -12.98
C LYS A 57 -120.79 -5.94 -12.06
N LEU A 58 -121.15 -6.82 -11.13
CA LEU A 58 -120.19 -7.49 -10.26
C LEU A 58 -119.18 -8.34 -11.06
N VAL A 59 -119.64 -9.05 -12.10
CA VAL A 59 -118.77 -9.80 -13.01
C VAL A 59 -117.83 -8.87 -13.77
N SER A 60 -118.33 -7.75 -14.32
CA SER A 60 -117.49 -6.77 -15.02
C SER A 60 -116.47 -6.10 -14.10
N ASP A 61 -116.85 -5.75 -12.88
CA ASP A 61 -115.95 -5.16 -11.88
C ASP A 61 -114.87 -6.18 -11.44
N LEU A 62 -115.23 -7.47 -11.32
CA LEU A 62 -114.27 -8.57 -11.10
C LEU A 62 -113.30 -8.74 -12.25
N GLU A 63 -113.78 -8.69 -13.50
CA GLU A 63 -112.91 -8.78 -14.68
C GLU A 63 -111.92 -7.61 -14.75
N ALA A 64 -112.37 -6.39 -14.44
CA ALA A 64 -111.51 -5.21 -14.38
C ALA A 64 -110.47 -5.32 -13.24
N ALA A 65 -110.90 -5.78 -12.07
CA ALA A 65 -110.02 -6.02 -10.93
C ALA A 65 -108.97 -7.10 -11.21
N ASN A 66 -109.36 -8.20 -11.87
CA ASN A 66 -108.43 -9.26 -12.27
C ASN A 66 -107.40 -8.77 -13.30
N LYS A 67 -107.81 -7.99 -14.31
CA LYS A 67 -106.86 -7.37 -15.25
C LYS A 67 -105.87 -6.42 -14.56
N ALA A 68 -106.33 -5.63 -13.59
CA ALA A 68 -105.47 -4.77 -12.79
C ALA A 68 -104.49 -5.58 -11.93
N LYS A 69 -104.96 -6.66 -11.30
CA LYS A 69 -104.13 -7.61 -10.55
C LYS A 69 -103.06 -8.27 -11.42
N ASP A 70 -103.41 -8.69 -12.63
CA ASP A 70 -102.46 -9.32 -13.56
C ASP A 70 -101.37 -8.31 -13.98
N SER A 71 -101.76 -7.07 -14.29
CA SER A 71 -100.82 -5.99 -14.59
C SER A 71 -99.87 -5.70 -13.42
N LEU A 72 -100.40 -5.62 -12.19
CA LEU A 72 -99.59 -5.44 -10.98
C LEU A 72 -98.67 -6.63 -10.73
N THR A 73 -99.13 -7.86 -10.95
CA THR A 73 -98.33 -9.07 -10.80
C THR A 73 -97.15 -9.07 -11.78
N GLN A 74 -97.39 -8.67 -13.03
CA GLN A 74 -96.34 -8.54 -14.03
C GLN A 74 -95.32 -7.44 -13.66
N GLN A 75 -95.80 -6.33 -13.09
CA GLN A 75 -94.94 -5.26 -12.61
C GLN A 75 -94.07 -5.73 -11.43
N VAL A 76 -94.66 -6.47 -10.48
CA VAL A 76 -93.93 -7.08 -9.35
C VAL A 76 -92.86 -8.03 -9.86
N GLN A 77 -93.18 -8.93 -10.78
CA GLN A 77 -92.20 -9.86 -11.38
C GLN A 77 -91.04 -9.12 -12.07
N ASN A 78 -91.32 -8.03 -12.78
CA ASN A 78 -90.27 -7.24 -13.43
C ASN A 78 -89.38 -6.55 -12.38
N LEU A 79 -89.97 -5.98 -11.31
CA LEU A 79 -89.22 -5.40 -10.21
C LEU A 79 -88.38 -6.44 -9.47
N GLU A 80 -88.90 -7.65 -9.25
CA GLU A 80 -88.17 -8.77 -8.65
C GLU A 80 -86.95 -9.16 -9.50
N GLN A 81 -87.10 -9.22 -10.84
CA GLN A 81 -85.99 -9.49 -11.76
C GLN A 81 -84.92 -8.38 -11.71
N GLN A 82 -85.34 -7.11 -11.67
CA GLN A 82 -84.40 -5.98 -11.54
C GLN A 82 -83.65 -6.00 -10.21
N ILE A 83 -84.35 -6.31 -9.10
CA ILE A 83 -83.73 -6.45 -7.78
C ILE A 83 -82.73 -7.61 -7.79
N GLN A 84 -83.07 -8.75 -8.38
CA GLN A 84 -82.18 -9.91 -8.46
C GLN A 84 -80.90 -9.57 -9.26
N ALA A 85 -81.04 -8.88 -10.39
CA ALA A 85 -79.88 -8.42 -11.17
C ALA A 85 -78.98 -7.46 -10.35
N LEU A 86 -79.57 -6.53 -9.60
CA LEU A 86 -78.82 -5.62 -8.73
C LEU A 86 -78.13 -6.34 -7.55
N ILE A 87 -78.77 -7.39 -7.00
CA ILE A 87 -78.18 -8.24 -5.96
C ILE A 87 -76.94 -8.95 -6.48
N GLU A 88 -76.95 -9.41 -7.74
CA GLU A 88 -75.82 -10.09 -8.38
C GLU A 88 -74.72 -9.12 -8.82
N GLU A 89 -75.06 -7.92 -9.28
CA GLU A 89 -74.09 -6.90 -9.73
C GLU A 89 -73.29 -6.29 -8.57
N LYS A 90 -73.94 -6.01 -7.43
CA LYS A 90 -73.32 -5.37 -6.27
C LYS A 90 -72.02 -6.03 -5.77
N PRO A 91 -71.96 -7.36 -5.50
CA PRO A 91 -70.73 -7.99 -5.00
C PRO A 91 -69.59 -7.95 -6.03
N VAL A 92 -69.91 -8.00 -7.33
CA VAL A 92 -68.92 -7.89 -8.41
C VAL A 92 -68.29 -6.50 -8.40
N LEU A 93 -69.11 -5.44 -8.31
CA LEU A 93 -68.62 -4.06 -8.26
C LEU A 93 -67.75 -3.81 -7.00
N VAL A 94 -68.15 -4.36 -5.86
CA VAL A 94 -67.36 -4.26 -4.60
C VAL A 94 -66.02 -4.98 -4.74
N ALA A 95 -65.98 -6.18 -5.31
CA ALA A 95 -64.73 -6.90 -5.54
C ALA A 95 -63.81 -6.16 -6.52
N GLN A 96 -64.38 -5.56 -7.57
CA GLN A 96 -63.61 -4.78 -8.54
C GLN A 96 -62.98 -3.54 -7.90
N THR A 97 -63.74 -2.76 -7.13
CA THR A 97 -63.22 -1.56 -6.46
C THR A 97 -62.14 -1.91 -5.43
N GLN A 98 -62.29 -3.00 -4.69
CA GLN A 98 -61.24 -3.50 -3.79
C GLN A 98 -59.97 -3.90 -4.55
N ALA A 99 -60.10 -4.59 -5.68
CA ALA A 99 -58.96 -4.96 -6.52
C ALA A 99 -58.27 -3.72 -7.10
N GLU A 100 -59.04 -2.68 -7.48
CA GLU A 100 -58.51 -1.40 -7.95
C GLU A 100 -57.66 -0.71 -6.89
N VAL A 101 -58.15 -0.60 -5.65
CA VAL A 101 -57.39 -0.05 -4.53
C VAL A 101 -56.08 -0.82 -4.29
N MET A 102 -56.13 -2.16 -4.29
CA MET A 102 -54.92 -2.96 -4.12
C MET A 102 -53.92 -2.75 -5.27
N ARG A 103 -54.37 -2.66 -6.52
CA ARG A 103 -53.48 -2.38 -7.66
C ARG A 103 -52.81 -1.03 -7.51
N ASP A 104 -53.53 -0.01 -7.06
CA ASP A 104 -52.97 1.33 -6.90
C ASP A 104 -51.97 1.40 -5.74
N ASP A 105 -52.21 0.68 -4.63
CA ASP A 105 -51.23 0.51 -3.55
C ASP A 105 -49.94 -0.17 -4.03
N PHE A 106 -50.06 -1.20 -4.88
CA PHE A 106 -48.89 -1.88 -5.44
C PHE A 106 -48.14 -1.00 -6.44
N LYS A 107 -48.85 -0.24 -7.28
CA LYS A 107 -48.21 0.74 -8.18
C LYS A 107 -47.44 1.80 -7.39
N ALA A 108 -48.01 2.32 -6.31
CA ALA A 108 -47.34 3.30 -5.45
C ALA A 108 -46.05 2.73 -4.84
N LYS A 109 -46.08 1.49 -4.36
CA LYS A 109 -44.90 0.78 -3.85
C LYS A 109 -43.84 0.55 -4.92
N LEU A 110 -44.26 0.22 -6.14
CA LEU A 110 -43.36 -0.02 -7.26
C LEU A 110 -42.62 1.28 -7.66
N ILE A 111 -43.34 2.40 -7.75
CA ILE A 111 -42.75 3.73 -8.02
C ILE A 111 -41.73 4.11 -6.94
N GLU A 112 -42.05 3.84 -5.66
CA GLU A 112 -41.13 4.14 -4.56
C GLU A 112 -39.87 3.26 -4.61
N GLN A 113 -40.01 1.97 -4.93
CA GLN A 113 -38.87 1.07 -5.12
C GLN A 113 -38.01 1.48 -6.32
N GLU A 114 -38.61 1.92 -7.43
CA GLU A 114 -37.88 2.43 -8.59
C GLU A 114 -37.06 3.68 -8.23
N LYS A 115 -37.63 4.62 -7.46
CA LYS A 115 -36.90 5.78 -6.94
C LYS A 115 -35.72 5.37 -6.06
N GLN A 116 -35.90 4.41 -5.17
CA GLN A 116 -34.82 3.88 -4.34
C GLN A 116 -33.74 3.18 -5.17
N MET A 117 -34.11 2.44 -6.22
CA MET A 117 -33.13 1.86 -7.13
C MET A 117 -32.30 2.93 -7.84
N LEU A 118 -32.93 4.02 -8.29
CA LEU A 118 -32.23 5.12 -8.95
C LEU A 118 -31.23 5.79 -8.00
N THR A 119 -31.63 6.10 -6.77
CA THR A 119 -30.72 6.71 -5.78
C THR A 119 -29.56 5.79 -5.41
N TYR A 120 -29.79 4.47 -5.31
CA TYR A 120 -28.69 3.52 -5.11
C TYR A 120 -27.76 3.42 -6.33
N GLN A 121 -28.27 3.54 -7.55
CA GLN A 121 -27.43 3.57 -8.75
C GLN A 121 -26.55 4.83 -8.80
N GLU A 122 -27.12 6.01 -8.51
CA GLU A 122 -26.37 7.26 -8.38
C GLU A 122 -25.27 7.14 -7.32
N ARG A 123 -25.62 6.56 -6.15
CA ARG A 123 -24.65 6.36 -5.07
C ARG A 123 -23.52 5.41 -5.45
N ILE A 124 -23.81 4.36 -6.21
CA ILE A 124 -22.78 3.45 -6.73
C ILE A 124 -21.86 4.17 -7.71
N ALA A 125 -22.40 5.01 -8.60
CA ALA A 125 -21.61 5.78 -9.55
C ALA A 125 -20.67 6.77 -8.84
N GLU A 126 -21.15 7.49 -7.83
CA GLU A 126 -20.31 8.38 -7.00
C GLU A 126 -19.17 7.62 -6.31
N LEU A 127 -19.48 6.47 -5.70
CA LEU A 127 -18.48 5.65 -5.02
C LEU A 127 -17.45 5.09 -6.01
N GLN A 128 -17.85 4.78 -7.24
CA GLN A 128 -16.95 4.33 -8.29
C GLN A 128 -15.99 5.45 -8.72
N ILE A 129 -16.48 6.68 -8.86
CA ILE A 129 -15.64 7.86 -9.15
C ILE A 129 -14.64 8.09 -8.02
N ALA A 130 -15.10 8.09 -6.77
CA ALA A 130 -14.24 8.27 -5.60
C ALA A 130 -13.17 7.16 -5.49
N ALA A 131 -13.52 5.91 -5.82
CA ALA A 131 -12.57 4.81 -5.83
C ALA A 131 -11.49 4.99 -6.91
N ASN A 132 -11.87 5.43 -8.12
CA ASN A 132 -10.93 5.73 -9.19
C ASN A 132 -9.99 6.88 -8.82
N ASP A 133 -10.52 7.96 -8.24
CA ASP A 133 -9.72 9.10 -7.77
C ASP A 133 -8.75 8.68 -6.65
N SER A 134 -9.20 7.85 -5.71
CA SER A 134 -8.32 7.30 -4.67
C SER A 134 -7.21 6.42 -5.25
N SER A 135 -7.48 5.66 -6.32
CA SER A 135 -6.44 4.90 -7.01
C SER A 135 -5.44 5.82 -7.70
N ARG A 136 -5.91 6.85 -8.39
CA ARG A 136 -5.05 7.83 -9.09
C ARG A 136 -4.16 8.59 -8.10
N LEU A 137 -4.71 9.06 -6.98
CA LEU A 137 -3.96 9.73 -5.93
C LEU A 137 -2.92 8.82 -5.29
N LYS A 138 -3.21 7.52 -5.17
CA LYS A 138 -2.24 6.55 -4.68
C LYS A 138 -1.06 6.41 -5.65
N ASP A 139 -1.32 6.29 -6.95
CA ASP A 139 -0.26 6.24 -7.96
C ASP A 139 0.60 7.52 -7.96
N GLU A 140 -0.02 8.68 -7.74
CA GLU A 140 0.70 9.96 -7.60
C GLU A 140 1.57 9.99 -6.34
N ILE A 141 1.07 9.49 -5.20
CA ILE A 141 1.85 9.36 -3.96
C ILE A 141 3.03 8.41 -4.16
N ASP A 142 2.85 7.29 -4.85
CA ASP A 142 3.92 6.32 -5.12
C ASP A 142 5.01 6.95 -6.01
N ALA A 143 4.62 7.69 -7.05
CA ALA A 143 5.56 8.43 -7.91
C ALA A 143 6.33 9.53 -7.15
N LEU A 144 5.64 10.30 -6.29
CA LEU A 144 6.27 11.32 -5.45
C LEU A 144 7.22 10.69 -4.43
N THR A 145 6.86 9.55 -3.85
CA THR A 145 7.71 8.81 -2.91
C THR A 145 9.00 8.33 -3.60
N GLU A 146 8.93 7.83 -4.83
CA GLU A 146 10.12 7.47 -5.61
C GLU A 146 11.01 8.70 -5.87
N SER A 147 10.41 9.84 -6.23
CA SER A 147 11.15 11.08 -6.44
C SER A 147 11.84 11.59 -5.18
N ALA A 148 11.17 11.47 -4.03
CA ALA A 148 11.72 11.84 -2.72
C ALA A 148 12.91 10.94 -2.37
N GLY A 149 12.82 9.63 -2.67
CA GLY A 149 13.95 8.70 -2.54
C GLY A 149 15.17 9.14 -3.35
N LYS A 150 14.97 9.55 -4.60
CA LYS A 150 16.07 10.09 -5.45
C LYS A 150 16.70 11.35 -4.85
N VAL A 151 15.92 12.22 -4.22
CA VAL A 151 16.45 13.40 -3.53
C VAL A 151 17.36 13.00 -2.38
N VAL A 152 16.96 12.01 -1.56
CA VAL A 152 17.80 11.50 -0.46
C VAL A 152 19.13 10.93 -0.98
N ASP A 153 19.11 10.17 -2.08
CA ASP A 153 20.33 9.65 -2.69
C ASP A 153 21.26 10.79 -3.18
N LEU A 154 20.69 11.83 -3.79
CA LEU A 154 21.43 13.02 -4.20
C LEU A 154 22.00 13.80 -3.02
N GLU A 155 21.27 13.90 -1.90
CA GLU A 155 21.75 14.52 -0.67
C GLU A 155 22.94 13.76 -0.07
N LEU A 156 22.88 12.43 -0.05
CA LEU A 156 24.00 11.57 0.38
C LEU A 156 25.22 11.74 -0.53
N ALA A 157 25.01 11.79 -1.84
CA ALA A 157 26.08 12.05 -2.80
C ALA A 157 26.72 13.43 -2.56
N LEU A 158 25.91 14.47 -2.37
CA LEU A 158 26.40 15.83 -2.05
C LEU A 158 27.18 15.88 -0.73
N ALA A 159 26.73 15.17 0.31
CA ALA A 159 27.47 15.07 1.56
C ALA A 159 28.85 14.42 1.35
N SER A 160 28.92 13.37 0.53
CA SER A 160 30.20 12.72 0.18
C SER A 160 31.15 13.66 -0.58
N TYR A 161 30.63 14.46 -1.50
CA TYR A 161 31.41 15.45 -2.25
C TYR A 161 31.91 16.59 -1.35
N LYS A 162 31.08 17.06 -0.41
CA LYS A 162 31.51 18.06 0.59
C LYS A 162 32.69 17.55 1.42
N LYS A 163 32.61 16.32 1.92
CA LYS A 163 33.72 15.70 2.68
C LYS A 163 35.00 15.57 1.84
N ARG A 164 34.88 15.20 0.56
CA ARG A 164 36.04 15.17 -0.36
C ARG A 164 36.66 16.55 -0.55
N LEU A 165 35.83 17.59 -0.64
CA LEU A 165 36.30 18.97 -0.79
C LEU A 165 37.05 19.44 0.47
N GLU A 166 36.55 19.11 1.66
CA GLU A 166 37.24 19.37 2.93
C GLU A 166 38.63 18.69 2.97
N ASN A 167 38.70 17.40 2.62
CA ASN A 167 39.97 16.68 2.53
C ASN A 167 40.94 17.32 1.54
N TYR A 168 40.44 17.81 0.39
CA TYR A 168 41.26 18.52 -0.58
C TYR A 168 41.85 19.82 0.00
N GLN A 169 41.06 20.58 0.78
CA GLN A 169 41.56 21.79 1.44
C GLN A 169 42.65 21.48 2.47
N ASP A 170 42.52 20.38 3.21
CA ASP A 170 43.54 19.96 4.17
C ASP A 170 44.85 19.51 3.48
N ILE A 171 44.74 18.75 2.38
CA ILE A 171 45.89 18.39 1.55
C ILE A 171 46.56 19.66 1.00
N LYS A 172 45.78 20.62 0.49
CA LYS A 172 46.30 21.89 -0.02
C LYS A 172 47.07 22.68 1.04
N ARG A 173 46.54 22.79 2.26
CA ARG A 173 47.25 23.43 3.40
C ARG A 173 48.53 22.68 3.77
N SER A 174 48.50 21.34 3.74
CA SER A 174 49.70 20.53 3.99
C SER A 174 50.77 20.74 2.92
N LEU A 175 50.35 20.89 1.66
CA LEU A 175 51.25 21.15 0.53
C LEU A 175 51.94 22.52 0.69
N GLN A 176 51.18 23.58 1.02
CA GLN A 176 51.75 24.91 1.27
C GLN A 176 52.82 24.89 2.38
N LYS A 177 52.56 24.19 3.49
CA LYS A 177 53.55 24.03 4.57
C LYS A 177 54.81 23.28 4.12
N LEU A 178 54.69 22.34 3.19
CA LEU A 178 55.85 21.64 2.62
C LEU A 178 56.63 22.53 1.65
N GLU A 179 55.93 23.34 0.86
CA GLU A 179 56.53 24.33 -0.03
C GLU A 179 57.31 25.40 0.76
N GLU A 180 56.72 25.94 1.83
CA GLU A 180 57.40 26.87 2.75
C GLU A 180 58.68 26.26 3.32
N LYS A 181 58.62 25.02 3.82
CA LYS A 181 59.82 24.31 4.32
C LYS A 181 60.86 24.08 3.24
N ASN A 182 60.44 23.81 2.01
CA ASN A 182 61.37 23.61 0.89
C ASN A 182 62.11 24.92 0.57
N ILE A 183 61.39 26.05 0.60
CA ILE A 183 62.00 27.39 0.47
C ILE A 183 62.99 27.64 1.61
N GLU A 184 62.64 27.34 2.86
CA GLU A 184 63.55 27.46 4.01
C GLU A 184 64.81 26.59 3.84
N TYR A 185 64.68 25.35 3.38
CA TYR A 185 65.82 24.50 3.10
C TYR A 185 66.71 25.04 1.99
N LEU A 186 66.12 25.64 0.96
CA LEU A 186 66.85 26.22 -0.16
C LEU A 186 67.63 27.48 0.27
N GLN A 187 67.02 28.33 1.11
CA GLN A 187 67.71 29.47 1.74
C GLN A 187 68.88 29.00 2.61
N LYS A 188 68.66 27.97 3.45
CA LYS A 188 69.71 27.42 4.29
C LYS A 188 70.87 26.82 3.48
N ASN A 189 70.58 26.15 2.37
CA ASN A 189 71.62 25.65 1.47
C ASN A 189 72.43 26.80 0.86
N LEU A 190 71.76 27.88 0.44
CA LEU A 190 72.44 29.06 -0.09
C LEU A 190 73.38 29.69 0.95
N GLU A 191 72.92 29.85 2.20
CA GLU A 191 73.75 30.32 3.32
C GLU A 191 74.98 29.41 3.54
N LEU A 192 74.79 28.09 3.50
CA LEU A 192 75.89 27.14 3.64
C LEU A 192 76.87 27.21 2.46
N GLU A 193 76.41 27.45 1.24
CA GLU A 193 77.26 27.67 0.06
C GLU A 193 78.06 28.97 0.19
N GLU A 194 77.45 30.05 0.69
CA GLU A 194 78.16 31.31 0.97
C GLU A 194 79.24 31.12 2.04
N GLU A 195 78.94 30.40 3.13
CA GLU A 195 79.92 30.07 4.17
C GLU A 195 81.04 29.16 3.65
N LEU A 196 80.73 28.22 2.75
CA LEU A 196 81.75 27.41 2.06
C LEU A 196 82.68 28.27 1.19
N SER A 197 82.14 29.26 0.48
CA SER A 197 82.94 30.20 -0.32
C SER A 197 83.86 31.05 0.56
N LYS A 198 83.37 31.55 1.70
CA LYS A 198 84.19 32.25 2.70
C LYS A 198 85.27 31.33 3.25
N ASN A 199 84.94 30.09 3.61
CA ASN A 199 85.94 29.11 4.06
C ASN A 199 87.01 28.85 3.00
N HIS A 200 86.63 28.81 1.71
CA HIS A 200 87.57 28.66 0.62
C HIS A 200 88.52 29.87 0.50
N SER A 201 88.03 31.09 0.68
CA SER A 201 88.87 32.30 0.67
C SER A 201 89.83 32.34 1.87
N TRP A 202 89.34 32.02 3.08
CA TRP A 202 90.18 31.89 4.28
C TRP A 202 91.25 30.83 4.11
N LYS A 203 90.92 29.69 3.52
CA LYS A 203 91.88 28.63 3.22
C LYS A 203 92.97 29.12 2.26
N THR A 204 92.58 29.78 1.17
CA THR A 204 93.52 30.38 0.22
C THR A 204 94.44 31.39 0.91
N GLN A 205 93.90 32.21 1.81
CA GLN A 205 94.66 33.18 2.58
C GLN A 205 95.59 32.52 3.62
N CYS A 206 95.17 31.43 4.25
CA CYS A 206 96.05 30.63 5.10
C CYS A 206 97.21 30.01 4.31
N ASP A 207 96.94 29.52 3.09
CA ASP A 207 97.98 28.94 2.23
C ASP A 207 98.99 30.01 1.77
N THR A 208 98.56 31.24 1.49
CA THR A 208 99.50 32.34 1.19
C THR A 208 100.36 32.73 2.40
N TYR A 209 99.77 32.86 3.59
CA TYR A 209 100.55 33.11 4.81
C TYR A 209 101.52 31.96 5.11
N LYS A 210 101.12 30.71 4.87
CA LYS A 210 101.98 29.54 5.02
C LYS A 210 103.18 29.61 4.06
N ASN A 211 102.97 30.01 2.80
CA ASN A 211 104.06 30.21 1.84
C ASN A 211 104.99 31.35 2.26
N GLN A 212 104.45 32.48 2.74
CA GLN A 212 105.25 33.59 3.27
C GLN A 212 106.12 33.16 4.46
N ILE A 213 105.58 32.34 5.37
CA ILE A 213 106.34 31.78 6.50
C ILE A 213 107.50 30.93 5.99
N VAL A 214 107.26 30.06 4.99
CA VAL A 214 108.32 29.22 4.39
C VAL A 214 109.39 30.08 3.72
N GLU A 215 109.02 31.11 2.97
CA GLU A 215 109.99 32.05 2.36
C GLU A 215 110.83 32.80 3.39
N LEU A 216 110.20 33.28 4.47
CA LEU A 216 110.91 33.95 5.56
C LEU A 216 111.84 32.99 6.29
N GLN A 217 111.43 31.72 6.49
CA GLN A 217 112.30 30.68 7.03
C GLN A 217 113.48 30.41 6.12
N GLN A 218 113.28 30.32 4.81
CA GLN A 218 114.37 30.15 3.85
C GLN A 218 115.36 31.34 3.89
N ARG A 219 114.85 32.58 3.95
CA ARG A 219 115.70 33.77 4.10
C ARG A 219 116.47 33.77 5.42
N LEU A 220 115.81 33.36 6.50
CA LEU A 220 116.44 33.21 7.81
C LEU A 220 117.56 32.16 7.75
N ASP A 221 117.33 31.03 7.11
CA ASP A 221 118.34 29.98 6.91
C ASP A 221 119.52 30.48 6.06
N GLU A 222 119.25 31.27 5.01
CA GLU A 222 120.30 31.90 4.19
C GLU A 222 121.14 32.91 4.97
N GLU A 223 120.51 33.79 5.76
CA GLU A 223 121.23 34.72 6.63
C GLU A 223 121.97 34.00 7.75
N THR A 224 121.40 32.92 8.29
CA THR A 224 122.08 32.05 9.27
C THR A 224 123.32 31.43 8.62
N GLN A 225 123.22 30.88 7.41
CA GLN A 225 124.38 30.36 6.68
C GLN A 225 125.43 31.43 6.36
N LYS A 226 125.01 32.67 6.03
CA LYS A 226 125.95 33.79 5.84
C LYS A 226 126.63 34.17 7.14
N ALA A 227 125.88 34.24 8.24
CA ALA A 227 126.40 34.49 9.58
C ALA A 227 127.39 33.40 9.99
N ASP A 228 127.08 32.12 9.77
CA ASP A 228 127.97 30.98 10.01
C ASP A 228 129.25 31.06 9.16
N LYS A 229 129.14 31.41 7.87
CA LYS A 229 130.30 31.66 7.01
C LYS A 229 131.14 32.84 7.50
N ALA A 230 130.50 33.92 7.94
CA ALA A 230 131.18 35.08 8.50
C ALA A 230 131.88 34.74 9.82
N GLN A 231 131.21 34.01 10.72
CA GLN A 231 131.78 33.47 11.95
C GLN A 231 132.99 32.59 11.65
N PHE A 232 132.88 31.64 10.71
CA PHE A 232 134.01 30.81 10.30
C PHE A 232 135.18 31.64 9.75
N ASN A 233 134.91 32.68 8.97
CA ASN A 233 135.95 33.60 8.50
C ASN A 233 136.57 34.42 9.64
N LEU A 234 135.77 34.83 10.63
CA LEU A 234 136.21 35.50 11.85
C LEU A 234 137.06 34.56 12.70
N GLU A 235 136.64 33.33 12.94
CA GLU A 235 137.43 32.29 13.61
C GLU A 235 138.73 32.00 12.86
N LYS A 236 138.72 31.99 11.53
CA LYS A 236 139.92 31.84 10.70
C LYS A 236 140.86 33.06 10.80
N LEU A 237 140.31 34.27 10.88
CA LEU A 237 141.07 35.50 11.08
C LEU A 237 141.59 35.62 12.50
N ASP A 238 140.81 35.24 13.51
CA ASP A 238 141.21 35.10 14.90
C ASP A 238 142.22 33.98 15.07
N ALA A 239 142.15 32.90 14.31
CA ALA A 239 143.21 31.90 14.23
C ALA A 239 144.49 32.48 13.61
N LYS A 240 144.39 33.33 12.57
CA LYS A 240 145.53 34.10 12.02
C LYS A 240 146.04 35.19 12.97
N ARG A 241 145.18 35.79 13.79
CA ARG A 241 145.52 36.78 14.83
C ARG A 241 146.17 36.09 16.02
N ARG A 242 145.65 34.95 16.48
CA ARG A 242 146.29 34.03 17.43
C ARG A 242 147.64 33.53 16.91
N LEU A 243 147.79 33.30 15.60
CA LEU A 243 149.08 33.00 14.96
C LEU A 243 150.06 34.18 15.00
N ARG A 244 149.57 35.42 15.14
CA ARG A 244 150.38 36.63 15.39
C ARG A 244 150.53 36.97 16.89
N GLU A 245 149.61 36.55 17.74
CA GLU A 245 149.54 36.91 19.17
C GLU A 245 150.15 35.86 20.12
N LEU A 246 150.61 34.69 19.64
CA LEU A 246 151.40 33.74 20.43
C LEU A 246 152.41 33.01 19.51
N LYS A 247 153.75 32.95 19.67
CA LYS A 247 154.72 33.35 20.72
C LYS A 247 154.23 33.24 22.17
N LEU A 248 153.61 32.09 22.51
CA LEU A 248 153.86 31.25 23.70
C LEU A 248 152.72 30.25 23.95
N GLY A 249 152.89 29.00 23.54
CA GLY A 249 152.33 27.83 24.26
C GLY A 249 150.92 27.33 23.86
N PRO A 250 150.75 26.03 23.50
CA PRO A 250 149.49 25.46 22.97
C PRO A 250 148.80 24.44 23.93
N LYS A 251 147.54 24.04 23.63
CA LYS A 251 147.07 22.62 23.50
C LYS A 251 145.55 22.46 23.21
N ASN A 252 145.26 21.82 22.06
CA ASN A 252 144.29 20.76 21.66
C ASN A 252 142.81 20.77 22.18
N GLU A 253 141.72 20.74 21.37
CA GLU A 253 141.23 19.78 20.32
C GLU A 253 141.15 18.31 20.78
N THR A 254 140.13 17.47 20.53
CA THR A 254 138.70 17.52 20.16
C THR A 254 138.21 16.07 20.32
N GLY A 255 136.93 15.87 20.65
CA GLY A 255 136.14 14.69 20.25
C GLY A 255 136.22 13.42 21.12
N ALA A 256 135.06 13.01 21.64
CA ALA A 256 134.36 11.77 21.26
C ALA A 256 133.25 11.40 22.26
N ALA A 257 132.02 11.37 21.73
CA ALA A 257 130.92 10.42 21.94
C ALA A 257 130.59 9.81 23.33
N MET A 258 129.27 9.82 23.56
CA MET A 258 128.45 8.79 24.23
C MET A 258 128.16 8.99 25.72
N SER A 259 126.92 9.40 26.01
CA SER A 259 126.04 9.07 27.16
C SER A 259 124.79 9.97 27.05
N GLN A 260 123.73 9.52 26.36
CA GLN A 260 122.56 8.88 26.98
C GLN A 260 121.79 9.84 27.92
N GLU A 261 121.05 10.79 27.33
CA GLU A 261 119.90 11.47 27.94
C GLU A 261 119.12 12.18 26.81
N LEU A 262 117.78 12.07 26.81
CA LEU A 262 116.88 12.53 25.74
C LEU A 262 117.26 13.92 25.20
N THR A 263 117.50 14.05 23.89
CA THR A 263 117.83 15.36 23.31
C THR A 263 116.58 16.27 23.20
N PRO A 264 116.69 17.60 23.40
CA PRO A 264 115.56 18.53 23.28
C PRO A 264 114.87 18.49 21.90
N THR A 265 115.59 18.05 20.87
CA THR A 265 115.09 17.86 19.50
C THR A 265 114.15 16.67 19.38
N GLU A 266 114.48 15.53 19.98
CA GLU A 266 113.60 14.34 19.98
C GLU A 266 112.35 14.56 20.85
N MET A 267 112.46 15.32 21.96
CA MET A 267 111.29 15.76 22.73
C MET A 267 110.37 16.67 21.92
N LYS A 268 110.93 17.59 21.12
CA LYS A 268 110.15 18.49 20.25
C LYS A 268 109.43 17.73 19.14
N GLU A 269 110.07 16.72 18.54
CA GLU A 269 109.43 15.87 17.54
C GLU A 269 108.34 15.00 18.15
N ARG A 270 108.58 14.40 19.32
CA ARG A 270 107.56 13.65 20.07
C ARG A 270 106.38 14.54 20.48
N LEU A 271 106.63 15.78 20.89
CA LEU A 271 105.60 16.80 21.16
C LEU A 271 104.79 17.11 19.91
N ARG A 272 105.42 17.32 18.75
CA ARG A 272 104.68 17.56 17.49
C ARG A 272 103.82 16.36 17.07
N PHE A 273 104.30 15.14 17.26
CA PHE A 273 103.49 13.93 17.00
C PHE A 273 102.31 13.84 17.98
N LEU A 274 102.55 14.04 19.27
CA LEU A 274 101.50 14.05 20.29
C LEU A 274 100.51 15.20 20.12
N GLU A 275 100.92 16.36 19.59
CA GLU A 275 100.04 17.48 19.26
C GLU A 275 99.15 17.17 18.05
N LYS A 276 99.71 16.54 17.00
CA LYS A 276 98.92 16.06 15.85
C LYS A 276 97.94 14.97 16.26
N GLU A 277 98.38 14.03 17.09
CA GLU A 277 97.55 12.97 17.64
C GLU A 277 96.43 13.56 18.52
N ASN A 278 96.75 14.48 19.44
CA ASN A 278 95.74 15.18 20.24
C ASN A 278 94.74 15.96 19.37
N LYS A 279 95.22 16.59 18.29
CA LYS A 279 94.34 17.28 17.35
C LYS A 279 93.39 16.31 16.64
N SER A 280 93.91 15.17 16.20
CA SER A 280 93.12 14.10 15.59
C SER A 280 92.08 13.52 16.56
N LEU A 281 92.48 13.30 17.82
CA LEU A 281 91.60 12.82 18.88
C LEU A 281 90.49 13.83 19.21
N ARG A 282 90.79 15.14 19.24
CA ARG A 282 89.78 16.18 19.44
C ARG A 282 88.74 16.21 18.32
N SER A 283 89.18 16.09 17.06
CA SER A 283 88.26 16.02 15.92
C SER A 283 87.38 14.76 15.98
N SER A 284 87.96 13.61 16.33
CA SER A 284 87.20 12.37 16.52
C SER A 284 86.19 12.48 17.67
N CYS A 285 86.54 13.17 18.76
CA CYS A 285 85.64 13.42 19.88
C CYS A 285 84.46 14.33 19.48
N GLN A 286 84.71 15.37 18.69
CA GLN A 286 83.65 16.25 18.15
C GLN A 286 82.71 15.50 17.19
N GLU A 287 83.24 14.60 16.34
CA GLU A 287 82.40 13.76 15.49
C GLU A 287 81.53 12.78 16.29
N LEU A 288 82.07 12.22 17.38
CA LEU A 288 81.32 11.38 18.31
C LEU A 288 80.21 12.16 19.00
N GLU A 289 80.48 13.38 19.47
CA GLU A 289 79.47 14.26 20.07
C GLU A 289 78.36 14.62 19.07
N ALA A 290 78.70 14.92 17.82
CA ALA A 290 77.72 15.21 16.77
C ALA A 290 76.84 13.98 16.46
N LYS A 291 77.42 12.78 16.40
CA LYS A 291 76.67 11.53 16.23
C LYS A 291 75.80 11.22 17.44
N GLN A 292 76.28 11.50 18.65
CA GLN A 292 75.51 11.33 19.88
C GLN A 292 74.29 12.27 19.89
N ALA A 293 74.46 13.54 19.52
CA ALA A 293 73.34 14.48 19.39
C ALA A 293 72.31 14.06 18.34
N GLN A 294 72.75 13.49 17.21
CA GLN A 294 71.85 12.93 16.19
C GLN A 294 71.09 11.69 16.70
N LEU A 295 71.76 10.82 17.46
CA LEU A 295 71.14 9.67 18.10
C LEU A 295 70.07 10.12 19.11
N ASP A 296 70.39 11.10 19.96
CA ASP A 296 69.47 11.63 20.97
C ASP A 296 68.24 12.30 20.32
N SER A 297 68.43 13.02 19.20
CA SER A 297 67.33 13.58 18.41
C SER A 297 66.44 12.48 17.80
N SER A 298 67.05 11.41 17.31
CA SER A 298 66.34 10.25 16.75
C SER A 298 65.54 9.50 17.83
N LEU A 299 66.13 9.29 19.00
CA LEU A 299 65.47 8.67 20.16
C LEU A 299 64.28 9.52 20.63
N ASN A 300 64.44 10.83 20.75
CA ASN A 300 63.35 11.75 21.08
C ASN A 300 62.19 11.68 20.05
N ARG A 301 62.52 11.54 18.76
CA ARG A 301 61.50 11.36 17.71
C ARG A 301 60.76 10.04 17.86
N VAL A 302 61.47 8.95 18.17
CA VAL A 302 60.87 7.63 18.41
C VAL A 302 59.95 7.69 19.63
N GLU A 303 60.38 8.32 20.72
CA GLU A 303 59.57 8.47 21.94
C GLU A 303 58.28 9.26 21.67
N LYS A 304 58.37 10.38 20.93
CA LYS A 304 57.18 11.14 20.50
C LYS A 304 56.23 10.32 19.63
N LEU A 305 56.75 9.51 18.71
CA LEU A 305 55.95 8.63 17.87
C LEU A 305 55.29 7.51 18.70
N GLN A 306 56.00 6.93 19.67
CA GLN A 306 55.45 5.94 20.59
C GLN A 306 54.33 6.55 21.46
N GLN A 307 54.53 7.76 21.98
CA GLN A 307 53.49 8.46 22.74
C GLN A 307 52.25 8.74 21.88
N LYS A 308 52.44 9.21 20.64
CA LYS A 308 51.34 9.43 19.69
C LYS A 308 50.63 8.14 19.30
N ASN A 309 51.37 7.02 19.18
CA ASN A 309 50.78 5.73 18.91
C ASN A 309 49.93 5.24 20.10
N ARG A 310 50.40 5.42 21.34
CA ARG A 310 49.62 5.13 22.55
C ARG A 310 48.34 5.96 22.63
N THR A 311 48.40 7.26 22.34
CA THR A 311 47.20 8.11 22.36
C THR A 311 46.22 7.73 21.25
N LEU A 312 46.71 7.46 20.04
CA LEU A 312 45.88 6.96 18.94
C LEU A 312 45.20 5.64 19.31
N ASN A 313 45.93 4.68 19.86
CA ASN A 313 45.33 3.41 20.29
C ASN A 313 44.28 3.61 21.39
N GLN A 314 44.49 4.53 22.33
CA GLN A 314 43.46 4.89 23.31
C GLN A 314 42.22 5.52 22.65
N THR A 315 42.38 6.35 21.62
CA THR A 315 41.25 6.90 20.87
C THR A 315 40.51 5.84 20.06
N VAL A 316 41.25 4.90 19.44
CA VAL A 316 40.67 3.76 18.72
C VAL A 316 39.84 2.93 19.69
N LEU A 317 40.39 2.57 20.86
CA LEU A 317 39.66 1.81 21.87
C LEU A 317 38.37 2.50 22.34
N LYS A 318 38.40 3.84 22.50
CA LYS A 318 37.21 4.63 22.85
C LYS A 318 36.18 4.66 21.72
N LEU A 319 36.63 4.81 20.48
CA LEU A 319 35.75 4.80 19.31
C LEU A 319 35.16 3.42 19.07
N GLU A 320 35.93 2.35 19.29
CA GLU A 320 35.47 0.97 19.24
C GLU A 320 34.40 0.71 20.31
N ALA A 321 34.63 1.15 21.55
CA ALA A 321 33.62 1.07 22.62
C ALA A 321 32.34 1.88 22.30
N GLN A 322 32.48 3.08 21.74
CA GLN A 322 31.33 3.88 21.31
C GLN A 322 30.58 3.25 20.12
N LEU A 323 31.30 2.62 19.20
CA LEU A 323 30.70 1.85 18.11
C LEU A 323 29.98 0.61 18.64
N GLU A 324 30.54 -0.07 19.64
CA GLU A 324 29.93 -1.23 20.27
C GLU A 324 28.67 -0.83 21.08
N GLU A 325 28.69 0.29 21.79
CA GLU A 325 27.51 0.89 22.44
C GLU A 325 26.45 1.31 21.41
N LEU A 326 26.83 1.95 20.30
CA LEU A 326 25.89 2.31 19.23
C LEU A 326 25.32 1.08 18.53
N ASN A 327 26.11 0.02 18.36
CA ASN A 327 25.69 -1.23 17.75
C ASN A 327 24.78 -2.04 18.70
N GLN A 328 25.04 -2.01 20.01
CA GLN A 328 24.14 -2.56 21.03
C GLN A 328 22.85 -1.73 21.13
N ALA A 329 22.94 -0.40 21.10
CA ALA A 329 21.78 0.48 21.06
C ALA A 329 20.96 0.30 19.77
N GLN A 330 21.59 0.04 18.62
CA GLN A 330 20.90 -0.38 17.39
C GLN A 330 20.32 -1.79 17.52
N GLY A 331 20.99 -2.72 18.19
CA GLY A 331 20.47 -4.06 18.48
C GLY A 331 19.19 -4.04 19.34
N GLU A 332 19.11 -3.13 20.31
CA GLU A 332 17.92 -2.98 21.18
C GLU A 332 16.83 -2.09 20.58
N TYR A 333 17.16 -1.08 19.75
CA TYR A 333 16.15 -0.21 19.09
C TYR A 333 15.71 -0.65 17.68
N GLN A 334 16.47 -1.47 16.95
CA GLN A 334 16.05 -2.04 15.65
C GLN A 334 15.61 -3.51 15.74
N GLY A 335 15.90 -4.19 16.85
CA GLY A 335 15.53 -5.60 17.07
C GLY A 335 14.02 -5.86 17.19
N THR A 336 13.21 -4.87 17.57
CA THR A 336 11.77 -5.06 17.83
C THR A 336 10.87 -4.41 16.78
N SER A 337 11.22 -3.23 16.23
CA SER A 337 10.30 -2.49 15.35
C SER A 337 10.54 -2.72 13.85
N SER A 338 11.78 -2.58 13.37
CA SER A 338 12.10 -2.81 11.94
C SER A 338 11.98 -4.28 11.54
N ASN A 339 12.41 -5.21 12.40
CA ASN A 339 12.27 -6.65 12.12
C ASN A 339 10.81 -7.12 12.19
N SER A 340 9.97 -6.51 13.05
CA SER A 340 8.52 -6.78 13.10
C SER A 340 7.84 -6.35 11.81
N ILE A 341 8.06 -5.10 11.39
CA ILE A 341 7.45 -4.52 10.19
C ILE A 341 7.91 -5.27 8.93
N VAL A 342 9.20 -5.58 8.80
CA VAL A 342 9.72 -6.37 7.67
C VAL A 342 9.15 -7.80 7.67
N LYS A 343 8.97 -8.42 8.84
CA LYS A 343 8.34 -9.76 8.94
C LYS A 343 6.85 -9.71 8.60
N GLU A 344 6.16 -8.65 8.99
CA GLU A 344 4.74 -8.43 8.71
C GLU A 344 4.51 -8.14 7.21
N TYR A 345 5.34 -7.32 6.58
CA TYR A 345 5.32 -7.12 5.13
C TYR A 345 5.68 -8.39 4.37
N LYS A 346 6.67 -9.17 4.82
CA LYS A 346 6.99 -10.49 4.21
C LYS A 346 5.81 -11.45 4.33
N GLN A 347 5.17 -11.53 5.48
CA GLN A 347 3.98 -12.37 5.66
C GLN A 347 2.82 -11.91 4.77
N LYS A 348 2.64 -10.59 4.64
CA LYS A 348 1.61 -9.99 3.79
C LYS A 348 1.86 -10.30 2.30
N ILE A 349 3.11 -10.25 1.85
CA ILE A 349 3.51 -10.64 0.50
C ILE A 349 3.16 -12.11 0.23
N VAL A 350 3.46 -13.01 1.17
CA VAL A 350 3.13 -14.45 1.04
C VAL A 350 1.62 -14.65 0.95
N THR A 351 0.84 -14.03 1.83
CA THR A 351 -0.64 -14.15 1.80
C THR A 351 -1.26 -13.58 0.53
N LEU A 352 -0.69 -12.49 -0.01
CA LEU A 352 -1.15 -11.90 -1.27
C LEU A 352 -0.77 -12.78 -2.46
N GLN A 353 0.40 -13.41 -2.44
CA GLN A 353 0.81 -14.40 -3.45
C GLN A 353 -0.10 -15.64 -3.43
N GLU A 354 -0.42 -16.17 -2.25
CA GLU A 354 -1.37 -17.29 -2.11
C GLU A 354 -2.77 -16.91 -2.63
N ALA A 355 -3.27 -15.73 -2.28
CA ALA A 355 -4.57 -15.24 -2.78
C ALA A 355 -4.57 -15.03 -4.30
N LEU A 356 -3.46 -14.54 -4.87
CA LEU A 356 -3.29 -14.40 -6.32
C LEU A 356 -3.36 -15.78 -7.00
N THR A 357 -2.61 -16.76 -6.51
CA THR A 357 -2.62 -18.13 -7.07
C THR A 357 -4.00 -18.79 -6.94
N ALA A 358 -4.72 -18.54 -5.84
CA ALA A 358 -6.09 -19.02 -5.67
C ALA A 358 -7.04 -18.39 -6.70
N LYS A 359 -6.91 -17.08 -6.97
CA LYS A 359 -7.71 -16.37 -7.98
C LYS A 359 -7.38 -16.81 -9.40
N GLU A 360 -6.11 -17.08 -9.70
CA GLU A 360 -5.68 -17.65 -10.99
C GLU A 360 -6.30 -19.04 -11.20
N ASN A 361 -6.33 -19.88 -10.16
CA ASN A 361 -6.98 -21.19 -10.22
C ASN A 361 -8.51 -21.09 -10.41
N GLU A 362 -9.18 -20.16 -9.71
CA GLU A 362 -10.61 -19.89 -9.90
C GLU A 362 -10.91 -19.43 -11.34
N LEU A 363 -10.10 -18.52 -11.88
CA LEU A 363 -10.20 -18.04 -13.26
C LEU A 363 -10.03 -19.19 -14.24
N GLN A 364 -9.03 -20.06 -14.03
CA GLN A 364 -8.78 -21.21 -14.89
C GLN A 364 -9.96 -22.19 -14.87
N ILE A 365 -10.57 -22.43 -13.70
CA ILE A 365 -11.78 -23.26 -13.58
C ILE A 365 -12.95 -22.61 -14.31
N ALA A 366 -13.14 -21.30 -14.16
CA ALA A 366 -14.19 -20.55 -14.85
C ALA A 366 -14.01 -20.59 -16.38
N GLN A 367 -12.78 -20.40 -16.88
CA GLN A 367 -12.46 -20.53 -18.30
C GLN A 367 -12.71 -21.94 -18.83
N ARG A 368 -12.34 -22.99 -18.09
CA ARG A 368 -12.66 -24.38 -18.47
C ARG A 368 -14.16 -24.62 -18.55
N LYS A 369 -14.94 -24.07 -17.61
CA LYS A 369 -16.42 -24.15 -17.62
C LYS A 369 -17.00 -23.38 -18.81
N TYR A 370 -16.52 -22.17 -19.06
CA TYR A 370 -16.92 -21.35 -20.19
C TYR A 370 -16.66 -22.08 -21.51
N ASN A 371 -15.44 -22.60 -21.70
CA ASN A 371 -15.08 -23.37 -22.90
C ASN A 371 -15.95 -24.62 -23.07
N ARG A 372 -16.26 -25.34 -21.99
CA ARG A 372 -17.16 -26.50 -22.04
C ARG A 372 -18.59 -26.12 -22.43
N ASN A 373 -19.07 -24.97 -21.95
CA ASN A 373 -20.40 -24.47 -22.33
C ASN A 373 -20.42 -23.97 -23.78
N LEU A 374 -19.35 -23.32 -24.24
CA LEU A 374 -19.17 -22.93 -25.64
C LEU A 374 -19.15 -24.15 -26.56
N GLU A 375 -18.44 -25.22 -26.18
CA GLU A 375 -18.37 -26.42 -26.99
C GLU A 375 -19.72 -27.13 -27.06
N LYS A 376 -20.47 -27.20 -25.95
CA LYS A 376 -21.85 -27.68 -25.96
C LYS A 376 -22.77 -26.81 -26.83
N ALA A 377 -22.61 -25.49 -26.77
CA ALA A 377 -23.39 -24.59 -27.61
C ALA A 377 -23.07 -24.79 -29.10
N ARG A 378 -21.79 -25.05 -29.43
CA ARG A 378 -21.35 -25.42 -30.79
C ARG A 378 -21.90 -26.78 -31.21
N GLU A 379 -21.86 -27.80 -30.35
CA GLU A 379 -22.44 -29.12 -30.64
C GLU A 379 -23.95 -29.01 -30.90
N VAL A 380 -24.67 -28.22 -30.10
CA VAL A 380 -26.11 -27.95 -30.30
C VAL A 380 -26.34 -27.23 -31.62
N ALA A 381 -25.58 -26.17 -31.92
CA ALA A 381 -25.67 -25.45 -33.20
C ALA A 381 -25.38 -26.39 -34.38
N GLN A 382 -24.36 -27.25 -34.27
CA GLN A 382 -23.99 -28.24 -35.29
C GLN A 382 -25.08 -29.31 -35.47
N GLN A 383 -25.79 -29.72 -34.41
CA GLN A 383 -26.94 -30.63 -34.50
C GLN A 383 -28.13 -29.99 -35.23
N PHE A 384 -28.30 -28.67 -35.11
CA PHE A 384 -29.31 -27.93 -35.87
C PHE A 384 -28.91 -27.77 -37.35
N GLU A 385 -27.62 -27.55 -37.64
CA GLU A 385 -27.10 -27.43 -39.02
C GLU A 385 -27.01 -28.79 -39.74
N SER A 386 -26.73 -29.88 -39.03
CA SER A 386 -26.64 -31.23 -39.63
C SER A 386 -28.01 -31.79 -40.05
N LYS A 387 -29.12 -31.17 -39.64
CA LYS A 387 -30.50 -31.59 -39.93
C LYS A 387 -31.27 -30.63 -40.87
N THR A 388 -30.59 -29.69 -41.52
CA THR A 388 -31.20 -28.78 -42.52
C THR A 388 -30.98 -29.18 -43.98
N ASN A 389 -30.30 -30.31 -44.25
CA ASN A 389 -30.30 -30.91 -45.59
C ASN A 389 -31.57 -31.73 -45.82
N GLY A 390 -32.65 -31.05 -46.20
CA GLY A 390 -33.91 -31.68 -46.62
C GLY A 390 -35.10 -30.80 -46.27
N GLY A 391 -35.53 -30.00 -47.24
CA GLY A 391 -36.74 -29.20 -47.13
C GLY A 391 -37.99 -30.07 -46.99
N ILE A 392 -39.04 -29.46 -46.42
CA ILE A 392 -40.35 -30.04 -46.05
C ILE A 392 -40.36 -30.62 -44.63
N ASP A 393 -40.27 -29.76 -43.58
CA ASP A 393 -41.01 -30.02 -42.32
C ASP A 393 -41.03 -28.84 -41.32
N SER A 394 -41.51 -27.66 -41.70
CA SER A 394 -41.59 -26.52 -40.76
C SER A 394 -42.74 -26.64 -39.75
N SER A 395 -43.76 -27.47 -40.04
CA SER A 395 -44.98 -27.55 -39.24
C SER A 395 -44.96 -28.66 -38.17
N LEU A 396 -44.45 -29.88 -38.44
CA LEU A 396 -44.26 -30.87 -37.37
C LEU A 396 -43.14 -30.44 -36.42
N ARG A 397 -42.07 -29.82 -36.92
CA ARG A 397 -40.95 -29.35 -36.08
C ARG A 397 -41.38 -28.38 -34.99
N ARG A 398 -42.34 -27.49 -35.26
CA ARG A 398 -42.87 -26.54 -34.27
C ARG A 398 -43.73 -27.23 -33.21
N SER A 399 -44.43 -28.30 -33.57
CA SER A 399 -45.22 -29.11 -32.63
C SER A 399 -44.33 -29.94 -31.72
N THR A 400 -43.33 -30.62 -32.28
CA THR A 400 -42.36 -31.41 -31.48
C THR A 400 -41.47 -30.54 -30.61
N MET A 401 -41.16 -29.31 -31.05
CA MET A 401 -40.45 -28.32 -30.23
C MET A 401 -41.29 -27.85 -29.05
N LYS A 402 -42.59 -27.58 -29.26
CA LYS A 402 -43.51 -27.23 -28.17
C LYS A 402 -43.63 -28.35 -27.13
N GLU A 403 -43.78 -29.60 -27.56
CA GLU A 403 -43.84 -30.74 -26.64
C GLU A 403 -42.52 -30.94 -25.87
N LEU A 404 -41.38 -30.76 -26.53
CA LEU A 404 -40.07 -30.85 -25.87
C LEU A 404 -39.86 -29.70 -24.88
N GLU A 405 -40.23 -28.47 -25.25
CA GLU A 405 -40.20 -27.29 -24.40
C GLU A 405 -41.09 -27.47 -23.17
N GLU A 406 -42.34 -27.93 -23.33
CA GLU A 406 -43.25 -28.23 -22.22
C GLU A 406 -42.68 -29.32 -21.31
N ARG A 407 -42.06 -30.38 -21.87
CA ARG A 407 -41.42 -31.42 -21.06
C ARG A 407 -40.21 -30.91 -20.28
N LEU A 408 -39.40 -30.05 -20.88
CA LEU A 408 -38.24 -29.43 -20.24
C LEU A 408 -38.68 -28.45 -19.16
N LEU A 409 -39.71 -27.63 -19.42
CA LEU A 409 -40.28 -26.70 -18.45
C LEU A 409 -40.87 -27.46 -17.26
N THR A 410 -41.62 -28.54 -17.52
CA THR A 410 -42.18 -29.39 -16.48
C THR A 410 -41.07 -30.01 -15.63
N THR A 411 -40.03 -30.56 -16.27
CA THR A 411 -38.89 -31.16 -15.55
C THR A 411 -38.12 -30.11 -14.74
N ALA A 412 -37.91 -28.91 -15.28
CA ALA A 412 -37.25 -27.81 -14.59
C ALA A 412 -38.08 -27.33 -13.40
N PHE A 413 -39.40 -27.21 -13.55
CA PHE A 413 -40.32 -26.82 -12.49
C PHE A 413 -40.32 -27.85 -11.35
N TYR A 414 -40.41 -29.14 -11.66
CA TYR A 414 -40.31 -30.20 -10.65
C TYR A 414 -38.95 -30.22 -9.95
N LYS A 415 -37.84 -30.08 -10.69
CA LYS A 415 -36.50 -30.00 -10.09
C LYS A 415 -36.32 -28.78 -9.19
N LEU A 416 -36.83 -27.63 -9.61
CA LEU A 416 -36.79 -26.40 -8.83
C LEU A 416 -37.64 -26.55 -7.56
N GLY A 417 -38.85 -27.09 -7.68
CA GLY A 417 -39.72 -27.38 -6.55
C GLY A 417 -39.07 -28.32 -5.54
N LEU A 418 -38.43 -29.41 -6.01
CA LEU A 418 -37.67 -30.34 -5.15
C LEU A 418 -36.49 -29.66 -4.46
N THR A 419 -35.80 -28.75 -5.15
CA THR A 419 -34.66 -28.01 -4.60
C THR A 419 -35.12 -27.04 -3.53
N CYS A 420 -36.19 -26.26 -3.78
CA CYS A 420 -36.76 -25.36 -2.79
C CYS A 420 -37.30 -26.11 -1.56
N GLN A 421 -37.91 -27.29 -1.76
CA GLN A 421 -38.34 -28.14 -0.65
C GLN A 421 -37.16 -28.64 0.19
N ARG A 422 -36.08 -29.08 -0.47
CA ARG A 422 -34.85 -29.52 0.22
C ARG A 422 -34.21 -28.37 0.99
N GLU A 423 -34.07 -27.20 0.38
CA GLU A 423 -33.52 -26.00 1.05
C GLU A 423 -34.37 -25.58 2.25
N ALA A 424 -35.70 -25.64 2.14
CA ALA A 424 -36.59 -25.35 3.27
C ALA A 424 -36.48 -26.39 4.41
N ILE A 425 -36.24 -27.66 4.08
CA ILE A 425 -35.97 -28.72 5.06
C ILE A 425 -34.61 -28.51 5.72
N ASP A 426 -33.57 -28.21 4.95
CA ASP A 426 -32.22 -27.95 5.44
C ASP A 426 -32.18 -26.71 6.34
N GLU A 427 -32.93 -25.65 6.01
CA GLU A 427 -33.08 -24.46 6.84
C GLU A 427 -33.78 -24.78 8.17
N ARG A 428 -34.82 -25.62 8.16
CA ARG A 428 -35.46 -26.12 9.39
C ARG A 428 -34.52 -27.00 10.22
N LEU A 429 -33.74 -27.87 9.57
CA LEU A 429 -32.75 -28.72 10.23
C LEU A 429 -31.59 -27.89 10.81
N ALA A 430 -31.18 -26.82 10.13
CA ALA A 430 -30.16 -25.88 10.61
C ALA A 430 -30.64 -25.13 11.87
N VAL A 431 -31.91 -24.68 11.90
CA VAL A 431 -32.52 -24.07 13.09
C VAL A 431 -32.65 -25.06 14.26
N LEU A 432 -32.87 -26.34 13.97
CA LEU A 432 -32.91 -27.38 15.00
C LEU A 432 -31.50 -27.72 15.52
N SER A 433 -30.51 -27.79 14.64
CA SER A 433 -29.10 -28.10 14.95
C SER A 433 -28.39 -26.97 15.69
N ALA A 434 -28.73 -25.70 15.40
CA ALA A 434 -28.16 -24.52 16.06
C ALA A 434 -28.54 -24.36 17.55
N GLY A 435 -29.37 -25.28 18.09
CA GLY A 435 -29.84 -25.18 19.47
C GLY A 435 -29.80 -26.49 20.24
N GLN A 436 -28.85 -27.38 19.97
CA GLN A 436 -28.46 -28.39 20.97
C GLN A 436 -27.74 -27.67 22.13
N GLY A 437 -28.47 -27.46 23.23
CA GLY A 437 -27.93 -26.89 24.48
C GLY A 437 -28.64 -25.64 25.04
N GLN A 438 -29.68 -25.13 24.38
CA GLN A 438 -30.39 -23.90 24.80
C GLN A 438 -31.82 -24.19 25.29
N SER A 439 -32.21 -23.62 26.44
CA SER A 439 -33.51 -23.85 27.07
C SER A 439 -34.68 -23.22 26.29
N PHE A 440 -35.88 -23.76 26.45
CA PHE A 440 -37.08 -23.36 25.69
C PHE A 440 -37.39 -21.85 25.80
N LEU A 441 -37.17 -21.26 26.98
CA LEU A 441 -37.31 -19.82 27.23
C LEU A 441 -36.24 -18.98 26.54
N ALA A 442 -35.02 -19.50 26.35
CA ALA A 442 -33.96 -18.80 25.63
C ALA A 442 -34.26 -18.75 24.12
N ARG A 443 -34.90 -19.79 23.56
CA ARG A 443 -35.40 -19.78 22.17
C ARG A 443 -36.51 -18.77 21.95
N GLN A 444 -37.40 -18.54 22.93
CA GLN A 444 -38.53 -17.62 22.80
C GLN A 444 -38.13 -16.14 22.86
N ARG A 445 -36.93 -15.83 23.36
CA ARG A 445 -36.38 -14.46 23.45
C ARG A 445 -35.48 -14.07 22.28
N GLN A 446 -35.19 -14.99 21.36
CA GLN A 446 -34.43 -14.68 20.16
C GLN A 446 -35.35 -13.98 19.14
N PRO A 447 -34.93 -12.84 18.57
CA PRO A 447 -35.70 -12.20 17.51
C PRO A 447 -35.82 -13.18 16.34
N THR A 448 -37.05 -13.38 15.87
CA THR A 448 -37.33 -14.24 14.71
C THR A 448 -36.43 -13.82 13.55
N PRO A 449 -35.59 -14.72 13.00
CA PRO A 449 -34.69 -14.34 11.93
C PRO A 449 -35.53 -13.85 10.77
N ARG A 450 -35.35 -12.57 10.40
CA ARG A 450 -35.95 -12.03 9.17
C ARG A 450 -35.49 -12.93 8.03
N LYS A 451 -36.45 -13.48 7.28
CA LYS A 451 -36.21 -14.20 6.03
C LYS A 451 -35.14 -13.46 5.23
N GLN A 452 -33.95 -14.05 5.10
CA GLN A 452 -33.01 -13.56 4.11
C GLN A 452 -33.66 -13.77 2.76
N ILE A 453 -34.03 -12.68 2.11
CA ILE A 453 -34.35 -12.70 0.68
C ILE A 453 -33.05 -13.12 0.01
N GLN A 454 -32.95 -14.41 -0.33
CA GLN A 454 -31.87 -14.92 -1.15
C GLN A 454 -31.94 -14.16 -2.47
N ARG A 455 -30.97 -13.26 -2.68
CA ARG A 455 -30.68 -12.75 -4.01
C ARG A 455 -30.31 -13.97 -4.84
N PHE A 456 -31.12 -14.27 -5.86
CA PHE A 456 -30.78 -15.21 -6.92
C PHE A 456 -29.37 -14.91 -7.41
N LYS A 457 -28.40 -15.70 -6.98
CA LYS A 457 -27.09 -15.74 -7.61
C LYS A 457 -27.31 -16.47 -8.92
N SER A 458 -27.42 -15.70 -10.02
CA SER A 458 -27.23 -16.24 -11.36
C SER A 458 -25.86 -16.93 -11.38
N LYS A 459 -25.85 -18.23 -11.61
CA LYS A 459 -24.65 -18.98 -11.98
C LYS A 459 -24.20 -18.59 -13.37
#